data_AF-A0A5J4UA24-F1
#
_entry.id   AF-A0A5J4UA24-F1
#
_cell.length_a   1.000
_cell.length_b   1.000
_cell.length_c   1.000
_cell.angle_alpha   90.00
_cell.angle_beta   90.00
_cell.angle_gamma   90.00
#
_symmetry.space_group_name_H-M   'P 1'
#
loop_
_entity.id
_entity.type
_entity.pdbx_description
1 polymer ?
#
loop_
_entity_poly.entity_id
_entity_poly.type
_entity_poly.pdbx_seq_one_letter_code
_entity_poly.pdbx_strand_id
1 'polypeptide(L)'
;MGGQTQRYLEQWETINMKDFIQLGFTLQWKDNQSINKLQRQLKIMIFRGTEEEAREYKIMLEEELKENIVIPIKKQQIKWYNPTFMIKKANGKWRKILDAQALNNQIADFHFKMHDSIEVKQNNQT
;
A
#
# COMPACT_ATOMS: atom_id res chain seq x y z
N MET A 1 -2.80 -3.17 -0.04
CA MET A 1 -2.77 -4.29 -1.00
C MET A 1 -3.42 -3.80 -2.28
N GLY A 2 -3.07 -4.34 -3.45
CA GLY A 2 -3.63 -3.89 -4.74
C GLY A 2 -4.56 -4.94 -5.36
N GLY A 3 -5.36 -4.58 -6.36
CA GLY A 3 -6.36 -5.48 -6.99
C GLY A 3 -5.75 -6.74 -7.58
N GLN A 4 -4.52 -6.66 -8.07
CA GLN A 4 -3.81 -7.83 -8.57
C GLN A 4 -3.45 -8.84 -7.47
N THR A 5 -3.24 -8.39 -6.22
CA THR A 5 -2.86 -9.28 -5.12
C THR A 5 -4.02 -10.24 -4.77
N GLN A 6 -5.26 -9.77 -4.86
CA GLN A 6 -6.44 -10.59 -4.58
C GLN A 6 -6.79 -11.54 -5.74
N ARG A 7 -6.54 -11.12 -6.99
CA ARG A 7 -6.81 -11.93 -8.19
C ARG A 7 -6.00 -13.21 -8.26
N TYR A 8 -4.81 -13.22 -7.67
CA TYR A 8 -3.87 -14.35 -7.71
C TYR A 8 -3.76 -15.08 -6.37
N LEU A 9 -4.82 -15.03 -5.55
CA LEU A 9 -4.80 -15.58 -4.19
C LEU A 9 -4.39 -17.06 -4.13
N GLU A 10 -4.88 -17.87 -5.06
CA GLU A 10 -4.54 -19.29 -5.19
C GLU A 10 -3.04 -19.49 -5.48
N GLN A 11 -2.42 -18.60 -6.27
CA GLN A 11 -0.99 -18.67 -6.55
C GLN A 11 -0.18 -18.27 -5.31
N TRP A 12 -0.65 -17.29 -4.54
CA TRP A 12 -0.01 -16.91 -3.27
C TRP A 12 -0.13 -18.00 -2.19
N GLU A 13 -1.16 -18.84 -2.26
CA GLU A 13 -1.30 -20.02 -1.38
C GLU A 13 -0.17 -21.01 -1.59
N THR A 14 0.31 -21.19 -2.83
CA THR A 14 1.41 -22.12 -3.13
C THR A 14 2.72 -21.78 -2.43
N ILE A 15 2.88 -20.53 -1.94
CA ILE A 15 4.02 -20.08 -1.16
C ILE A 15 3.65 -19.69 0.29
N ASN A 16 2.50 -20.17 0.79
CA ASN A 16 1.97 -19.88 2.14
C ASN A 16 1.77 -18.38 2.45
N MET A 17 1.55 -17.55 1.43
CA MET A 17 1.34 -16.10 1.59
C MET A 17 -0.13 -15.68 1.54
N LYS A 18 -1.06 -16.62 1.29
CA LYS A 18 -2.50 -16.35 1.20
C LYS A 18 -3.06 -15.72 2.46
N ASP A 19 -2.77 -16.28 3.63
CA ASP A 19 -3.25 -15.76 4.91
C ASP A 19 -2.70 -14.35 5.18
N PHE A 20 -1.42 -14.12 4.85
CA PHE A 20 -0.79 -12.80 4.97
C PHE A 20 -1.46 -11.75 4.07
N ILE A 21 -1.89 -12.15 2.88
CA ILE A 21 -2.63 -11.27 1.94
C ILE A 21 -4.09 -11.09 2.39
N GLN A 22 -4.74 -12.08 2.99
CA GLN A 22 -6.13 -11.96 3.44
C GLN A 22 -6.27 -11.18 4.75
N LEU A 23 -5.42 -11.47 5.74
CA LEU A 23 -5.36 -10.75 7.03
C LEU A 23 -4.78 -9.34 6.85
N GLY A 24 -4.04 -9.13 5.77
CA GLY A 24 -3.32 -7.91 5.48
C GLY A 24 -1.99 -7.80 6.21
N PHE A 25 -1.26 -6.73 5.90
CA PHE A 25 0.03 -6.47 6.52
C PHE A 25 -0.17 -6.05 7.98
N THR A 26 0.18 -6.95 8.92
CA THR A 26 0.23 -6.59 10.34
C THR A 26 1.50 -5.77 10.57
N LEU A 27 1.32 -4.45 10.69
CA LEU A 27 2.42 -3.52 10.94
C LEU A 27 3.02 -3.79 12.33
N GLN A 28 4.28 -4.20 12.37
CA GLN A 28 5.06 -4.19 13.60
C GLN A 28 5.65 -2.78 13.78
N TRP A 29 5.40 -2.17 14.94
CA TRP A 29 5.94 -0.85 15.26
C TRP A 29 7.39 -0.98 15.69
N LYS A 30 8.21 0.02 15.34
CA LYS A 30 9.61 0.07 15.75
C LYS A 30 9.77 0.19 17.27
N ASP A 31 8.95 1.03 17.90
CA ASP A 31 8.91 1.21 19.34
C ASP A 31 7.51 1.64 19.84
N ASN A 32 7.28 1.58 21.15
CA ASN A 32 6.00 1.96 21.77
C ASN A 32 5.62 3.45 21.56
N GLN A 33 6.57 4.30 21.15
CA GLN A 33 6.33 5.70 20.86
C GLN A 33 6.07 5.98 19.37
N SER A 34 6.24 4.99 18.48
CA SER A 34 6.11 5.15 17.03
C SER A 34 4.76 5.74 16.61
N ILE A 35 3.65 5.26 17.20
CA ILE A 35 2.30 5.79 16.92
C ILE A 35 2.20 7.26 17.35
N ASN A 36 2.73 7.62 18.52
CA ASN A 36 2.70 8.98 19.02
C ASN A 36 3.54 9.92 18.15
N LYS A 37 4.70 9.44 17.67
CA LYS A 37 5.58 10.19 16.74
C LYS A 37 4.86 10.46 15.42
N LEU A 38 4.17 9.47 14.86
CA LEU A 38 3.31 9.67 13.69
C LEU A 38 2.22 10.69 14.00
N GLN A 39 1.37 10.46 15.01
CA GLN A 39 0.24 11.34 15.30
C GLN A 39 0.63 12.81 15.54
N ARG A 40 1.81 13.09 16.11
CA ARG A 40 2.32 14.47 16.24
C ARG A 40 2.62 15.15 14.90
N GLN A 41 2.97 14.37 13.88
CA GLN A 41 3.20 14.84 12.52
C GLN A 41 1.88 14.98 11.73
N LEU A 42 0.73 14.61 12.33
CA LEU A 42 -0.55 14.54 11.64
C LEU A 42 -1.06 15.95 11.37
N LYS A 43 -0.81 16.43 10.16
CA LYS A 43 -1.46 17.62 9.63
C LYS A 43 -2.64 17.14 8.80
N ILE A 44 -3.83 17.70 9.03
CA ILE A 44 -4.94 17.51 8.10
C ILE A 44 -4.46 18.06 6.75
N MET A 45 -4.27 17.18 5.79
CA MET A 45 -3.78 17.57 4.46
C MET A 45 -4.99 17.88 3.60
N ILE A 46 -5.04 19.13 3.15
CA ILE A 46 -5.93 19.52 2.06
C ILE A 46 -5.33 18.93 0.78
N PHE A 47 -6.16 18.31 -0.06
CA PHE A 47 -5.73 17.86 -1.38
C PHE A 47 -5.26 19.08 -2.19
N ARG A 48 -4.01 19.04 -2.70
CA ARG A 48 -3.39 20.17 -3.43
C ARG A 48 -3.22 19.88 -4.92
N GLY A 49 -4.11 19.07 -5.49
CA GLY A 49 -4.10 18.76 -6.92
C GLY A 49 -5.04 19.63 -7.75
N THR A 50 -4.93 19.50 -9.06
CA THR A 50 -5.83 20.09 -10.05
C THR A 50 -7.21 19.40 -10.03
N GLU A 51 -8.20 20.02 -10.68
CA GLU A 51 -9.53 19.40 -10.83
C GLU A 51 -9.47 18.08 -11.63
N GLU A 52 -8.62 18.01 -12.66
CA GLU A 52 -8.38 16.79 -13.43
C GLU A 52 -7.84 15.68 -12.52
N GLU A 53 -6.83 15.98 -11.70
CA GLU A 53 -6.26 15.02 -10.74
C GLU A 53 -7.29 14.55 -9.71
N ALA A 54 -8.13 15.45 -9.20
CA ALA A 54 -9.19 15.10 -8.26
C ALA A 54 -10.24 14.17 -8.90
N ARG A 55 -10.63 14.42 -10.16
CA ARG A 55 -11.58 13.59 -10.89
C ARG A 55 -11.03 12.18 -11.11
N GLU A 56 -9.79 12.09 -11.58
CA GLU A 56 -9.12 10.82 -11.87
C GLU A 56 -8.86 10.01 -10.58
N TYR A 57 -8.48 10.70 -9.51
CA TYR A 57 -8.37 10.09 -8.19
C TYR A 57 -9.71 9.47 -7.74
N LYS A 58 -10.82 10.19 -7.92
CA LYS A 58 -12.16 9.71 -7.54
C LYS A 58 -12.56 8.45 -8.33
N ILE A 59 -12.32 8.43 -9.64
CA ILE A 59 -12.58 7.26 -10.50
C ILE A 59 -11.78 6.05 -9.99
N MET A 60 -10.47 6.21 -9.73
CA MET A 60 -9.64 5.13 -9.20
C MET A 60 -10.10 4.65 -7.82
N LEU A 61 -10.52 5.55 -6.94
CA LEU A 61 -11.01 5.19 -5.61
C LEU A 61 -12.31 4.38 -5.69
N GLU A 62 -13.22 4.74 -6.60
CA GLU A 62 -14.45 3.99 -6.85
C GLU A 62 -14.18 2.59 -7.38
N GLU A 63 -13.21 2.44 -8.30
CA GLU A 63 -12.75 1.13 -8.78
C GLU A 63 -12.15 0.29 -7.64
N GLU A 64 -11.29 0.88 -6.82
CA GLU A 64 -10.68 0.17 -5.68
C GLU A 64 -11.68 -0.26 -4.61
N LEU A 65 -12.71 0.56 -4.36
CA LEU A 65 -13.81 0.20 -3.48
C LEU A 65 -14.62 -0.96 -4.06
N LYS A 66 -14.92 -0.93 -5.36
CA LYS A 66 -15.64 -2.01 -6.07
C LYS A 66 -14.87 -3.32 -6.07
N GLU A 67 -13.56 -3.25 -6.22
CA GLU A 67 -12.67 -4.42 -6.17
C GLU A 67 -12.32 -4.87 -4.74
N ASN A 68 -12.85 -4.21 -3.70
CA ASN A 68 -12.56 -4.46 -2.27
C ASN A 68 -11.08 -4.34 -1.90
N ILE A 69 -10.32 -3.54 -2.67
CA ILE A 69 -8.92 -3.22 -2.40
C ILE A 69 -8.80 -2.30 -1.17
N VAL A 70 -9.76 -1.38 -1.04
CA VAL A 70 -9.87 -0.43 0.07
C VAL A 70 -11.29 -0.49 0.65
N ILE A 71 -11.42 -0.17 1.93
CA ILE A 71 -12.71 -0.13 2.63
C ILE A 71 -12.91 1.24 3.27
N PRO A 72 -14.16 1.74 3.35
CA PRO A 72 -14.46 2.94 4.10
C PRO A 72 -14.32 2.66 5.60
N ILE A 73 -13.60 3.54 6.33
CA ILE A 73 -13.43 3.48 7.78
C ILE A 73 -13.98 4.73 8.45
N LYS A 74 -14.44 4.60 9.70
CA LYS A 74 -14.95 5.76 10.46
C LYS A 74 -13.79 6.67 10.86
N LYS A 75 -14.03 7.98 10.92
CA LYS A 75 -13.00 8.98 11.29
C LYS A 75 -12.33 8.67 12.63
N GLN A 76 -13.07 8.12 13.60
CA GLN A 76 -12.56 7.74 14.93
C GLN A 76 -11.60 6.55 14.89
N GLN A 77 -11.63 5.73 13.83
CA GLN A 77 -10.72 4.60 13.64
C GLN A 77 -9.42 5.01 12.95
N ILE A 78 -9.35 6.22 12.38
CA ILE A 78 -8.19 6.70 11.64
C ILE A 78 -7.07 7.03 12.63
N LYS A 79 -5.99 6.25 12.55
CA LYS A 79 -4.77 6.51 13.32
C LYS A 79 -3.83 7.51 12.65
N TRP A 80 -3.84 7.56 11.32
CA TRP A 80 -2.92 8.35 10.50
C TRP A 80 -3.47 8.61 9.09
N TYR A 81 -3.05 9.71 8.44
CA TYR A 81 -3.32 10.01 7.04
C TYR A 81 -2.02 10.04 6.24
N ASN A 82 -1.90 9.20 5.21
CA ASN A 82 -0.81 9.31 4.23
C ASN A 82 -1.20 10.34 3.16
N PRO A 83 -0.32 11.31 2.83
CA PRO A 83 -0.50 12.14 1.65
C PRO A 83 -0.69 11.27 0.41
N THR A 84 -1.59 11.68 -0.48
CA THR A 84 -1.74 11.04 -1.79
C THR A 84 -1.51 12.07 -2.88
N PHE A 85 -0.77 11.69 -3.91
CA PHE A 85 -0.56 12.50 -5.10
C PHE A 85 -0.80 11.70 -6.37
N MET A 86 -1.16 12.42 -7.44
CA MET A 86 -1.44 11.86 -8.76
C MET A 86 -0.26 12.17 -9.69
N ILE A 87 0.18 11.17 -10.46
CA ILE A 87 1.25 11.36 -11.46
C ILE A 87 0.80 10.77 -12.80
N LYS A 88 1.02 11.51 -13.90
CA LYS A 88 0.87 10.96 -15.25
C LYS A 88 2.04 10.04 -15.59
N LYS A 89 1.73 8.83 -16.05
CA LYS A 89 2.70 7.92 -16.65
C LYS A 89 3.08 8.40 -18.05
N ALA A 90 4.19 7.89 -18.58
CA ALA A 90 4.63 8.16 -19.96
C ALA A 90 3.58 7.77 -21.02
N ASN A 91 2.71 6.80 -20.73
CA ASN A 91 1.62 6.40 -21.61
C ASN A 91 0.33 7.23 -21.44
N GLY A 92 0.39 8.36 -20.74
CA GLY A 92 -0.74 9.28 -20.52
C GLY A 92 -1.72 8.85 -19.42
N LYS A 93 -1.65 7.61 -18.92
CA LYS A 93 -2.52 7.15 -17.82
C LYS A 93 -2.08 7.75 -16.48
N TRP A 94 -3.05 7.97 -15.59
CA TRP A 94 -2.77 8.41 -14.24
C TRP A 94 -2.30 7.28 -13.32
N ARG A 95 -1.59 7.64 -12.26
CA ARG A 95 -1.20 6.76 -11.15
C ARG A 95 -1.41 7.49 -9.83
N LYS A 96 -2.17 6.87 -8.93
CA LYS A 96 -2.26 7.26 -7.52
C LYS A 96 -1.05 6.76 -6.75
N ILE A 97 -0.39 7.63 -5.98
CA ILE A 97 0.74 7.28 -5.12
C ILE A 97 0.47 7.76 -3.69
N LEU A 98 0.63 6.84 -2.74
CA LEU A 98 0.60 7.14 -1.31
C LEU A 98 2.02 7.43 -0.84
N ASP A 99 2.23 8.61 -0.23
CA ASP A 99 3.46 8.90 0.48
C ASP A 99 3.44 8.19 1.83
N ALA A 100 4.19 7.08 1.90
CA ALA A 100 4.35 6.29 3.11
C ALA A 100 5.67 6.57 3.83
N GLN A 101 6.45 7.60 3.47
CA GLN A 101 7.79 7.80 4.04
C GLN A 101 7.75 7.92 5.57
N ALA A 102 6.83 8.73 6.11
CA ALA A 102 6.67 8.90 7.55
C ALA A 102 6.30 7.57 8.24
N LEU A 103 5.37 6.82 7.64
CA LEU A 103 4.93 5.52 8.14
C LEU A 103 6.10 4.51 8.13
N ASN A 104 6.83 4.43 7.03
CA ASN A 104 7.95 3.51 6.84
C ASN A 104 9.09 3.74 7.85
N ASN A 105 9.29 4.98 8.30
CA ASN A 105 10.29 5.29 9.34
C ASN A 105 9.89 4.79 10.75
N GLN A 106 8.63 4.40 10.95
CA GLN A 106 8.06 4.05 12.25
C GLN A 106 7.65 2.57 12.35
N ILE A 107 7.69 1.84 11.25
CA ILE A 107 7.53 0.39 11.23
C ILE A 107 8.87 -0.30 11.46
N ALA A 108 8.83 -1.49 12.04
CA ALA A 108 10.00 -2.34 12.20
C ALA A 108 10.37 -2.95 10.85
N ASP A 109 11.67 -3.04 10.59
CA ASP A 109 12.19 -3.72 9.42
C ASP A 109 12.00 -5.22 9.56
N PHE A 110 11.58 -5.87 8.48
CA PHE A 110 11.50 -7.32 8.37
C PHE A 110 12.57 -7.78 7.38
N HIS A 111 13.44 -8.68 7.81
CA HIS A 111 14.44 -9.24 6.92
C HIS A 111 13.80 -10.28 5.99
N PHE A 112 13.76 -9.95 4.70
CA PHE A 112 13.37 -10.86 3.65
C PHE A 112 14.48 -10.96 2.61
N LYS A 113 14.86 -12.18 2.25
CA LYS A 113 15.77 -12.42 1.14
C LYS A 113 14.94 -12.74 -0.10
N MET A 114 14.83 -11.78 -1.01
CA MET A 114 14.45 -12.09 -2.39
C MET A 114 15.65 -12.69 -3.10
N HIS A 115 15.51 -13.93 -3.58
CA HIS A 115 16.47 -14.48 -4.52
C HIS A 115 16.42 -13.70 -5.82
N ASP A 116 17.58 -13.39 -6.39
CA ASP A 116 17.61 -12.77 -7.71
C ASP A 116 16.97 -13.73 -8.72
N SER A 117 16.29 -13.16 -9.71
CA SER A 117 15.81 -13.84 -10.91
C SER A 117 16.87 -14.75 -11.56
N ILE A 118 18.16 -14.41 -11.42
CA ILE A 118 19.28 -15.25 -11.90
C ILE A 118 19.44 -16.50 -11.04
N GLU A 119 19.43 -16.37 -9.71
CA GLU A 119 19.54 -17.50 -8.77
C GLU A 119 18.35 -18.46 -8.91
N VAL A 120 17.13 -17.94 -9.11
CA VAL A 120 15.92 -18.76 -9.25
C VAL A 120 15.93 -19.59 -10.54
N LYS A 121 16.50 -19.07 -11.64
CA LYS A 121 16.56 -19.79 -12.92
C LYS A 121 17.50 -21.00 -12.89
N GLN A 122 18.58 -20.94 -12.12
CA GLN A 122 19.55 -22.03 -12.03
C GLN A 122 19.00 -23.23 -11.25
N ASN A 123 18.21 -22.99 -10.20
CA ASN A 123 17.68 -24.07 -9.35
C ASN A 123 16.53 -24.87 -10.00
N ASN A 124 15.87 -24.33 -11.02
CA ASN A 124 14.77 -24.99 -11.74
C ASN A 124 15.22 -25.79 -12.97
N GLN A 125 16.54 -25.94 -13.19
CA GLN A 125 17.13 -26.71 -14.31
C GLN A 125 17.82 -28.01 -13.86
N THR A 126 17.65 -28.41 -12.60
CA THR A 126 18.14 -29.67 -12.01
C THR A 126 16.99 -30.56 -11.65
#